data_AF-A0A1N7B4L9-F1
#
_entry.id   AF-A0A1N7B4L9-F1
#
_cell.length_a   1.000
_cell.length_b   1.000
_cell.length_c   1.000
_cell.angle_alpha   90.00
_cell.angle_beta   90.00
_cell.angle_gamma   90.00
#
_symmetry.space_group_name_H-M   'P 1'
#
loop_
_entity.id
_entity.type
_entity.pdbx_description
1 polymer ?
#
loop_
_entity_poly.entity_id
_entity_poly.type
_entity_poly.pdbx_seq_one_letter_code
_entity_poly.pdbx_strand_id
1 'polypeptide(L)'
;MLNEIVKAVEEFDTVSDEELGYCEGEILGFAFYSDGEIRIENNYYLEIPYVRIGNQYYNSDPRVKANYISGLAKTIRKGFVDEWCKNSFLLTKKGWDKAESIVEDIKRNHCKAQ
;
A
#
# COMPACT_ATOMS: atom_id res chain seq x y z
N MET A 1 -15.74 0.40 8.77
CA MET A 1 -14.67 0.45 7.77
C MET A 1 -13.33 0.85 8.39
N LEU A 2 -13.15 2.06 8.93
CA LEU A 2 -11.94 2.37 9.72
C LEU A 2 -11.73 1.34 10.84
N ASN A 3 -12.79 0.96 11.56
CA ASN A 3 -12.73 -0.08 12.59
C ASN A 3 -12.38 -1.49 12.09
N GLU A 4 -12.64 -1.84 10.82
CA GLU A 4 -12.29 -3.16 10.27
C GLU A 4 -10.85 -3.21 9.79
N ILE A 5 -10.36 -2.11 9.22
CA ILE A 5 -8.94 -1.91 8.92
C ILE A 5 -8.15 -1.86 10.24
N VAL A 6 -8.65 -1.14 11.25
CA VAL A 6 -8.03 -1.07 12.58
C VAL A 6 -8.02 -2.46 13.23
N LYS A 7 -9.10 -3.23 13.18
CA LYS A 7 -9.10 -4.62 13.66
C LYS A 7 -8.13 -5.51 12.90
N ALA A 8 -8.11 -5.45 11.57
CA ALA A 8 -7.19 -6.26 10.78
C ALA A 8 -5.72 -5.87 11.04
N VAL A 9 -5.45 -4.58 11.25
CA VAL A 9 -4.13 -4.13 11.68
C VAL A 9 -3.85 -4.65 13.09
N GLU A 10 -4.72 -4.44 14.08
CA GLU A 10 -4.52 -4.91 15.47
C GLU A 10 -4.38 -6.44 15.59
N GLU A 11 -5.09 -7.20 14.78
CA GLU A 11 -5.14 -8.67 14.83
C GLU A 11 -3.96 -9.32 14.06
N PHE A 12 -3.36 -8.59 13.11
CA PHE A 12 -2.26 -9.07 12.27
C PHE A 12 -1.01 -8.18 12.29
N ASP A 13 -0.85 -7.32 13.31
CA ASP A 13 0.33 -6.45 13.55
C ASP A 13 1.55 -7.25 14.04
N THR A 14 1.87 -8.36 13.36
CA THR A 14 3.05 -9.20 13.66
C THR A 14 4.21 -8.91 12.71
N VAL A 15 4.11 -7.84 11.92
CA VAL A 15 5.01 -7.55 10.81
C VAL A 15 6.16 -6.69 11.29
N SER A 16 7.39 -7.06 10.94
CA SER A 16 8.57 -6.28 11.29
C SER A 16 8.55 -4.90 10.61
N ASP A 17 9.25 -3.92 11.22
CA ASP A 17 9.35 -2.57 10.63
C ASP A 17 9.97 -2.57 9.21
N GLU A 18 10.84 -3.54 8.95
CA GLU A 18 11.47 -3.79 7.65
C GLU A 18 10.47 -4.30 6.61
N GLU A 19 9.70 -5.34 6.93
CA GLU A 19 8.64 -5.86 6.05
C GLU A 19 7.56 -4.80 5.76
N LEU A 20 7.21 -3.97 6.76
CA LEU A 20 6.31 -2.83 6.57
C LEU A 20 6.93 -1.76 5.67
N GLY A 21 8.24 -1.55 5.75
CA GLY A 21 8.99 -0.66 4.86
C GLY A 21 8.95 -1.15 3.40
N TYR A 22 9.08 -2.46 3.19
CA TYR A 22 8.92 -3.09 1.87
C TYR A 22 7.50 -2.86 1.31
N CYS A 23 6.46 -3.17 2.10
CA CYS A 23 5.07 -3.01 1.66
C CYS A 23 4.74 -1.54 1.35
N GLU A 24 5.18 -0.59 2.19
CA GLU A 24 5.06 0.85 1.93
C GLU A 24 5.74 1.25 0.63
N GLY A 25 6.98 0.77 0.40
CA GLY A 25 7.75 1.08 -0.78
C GLY A 25 7.06 0.61 -2.07
N GLU A 26 6.57 -0.62 -2.08
CA GLU A 26 5.80 -1.13 -3.22
C GLU A 26 4.48 -0.41 -3.43
N ILE A 27 3.71 -0.16 -2.36
CA ILE A 27 2.44 0.56 -2.46
C ILE A 27 2.64 1.92 -3.12
N LEU A 28 3.61 2.71 -2.63
CA LEU A 28 3.90 4.03 -3.18
C LEU A 28 4.47 3.94 -4.61
N GLY A 29 5.38 2.99 -4.87
CA GLY A 29 6.00 2.79 -6.17
C GLY A 29 4.98 2.42 -7.26
N PHE A 30 4.06 1.49 -6.97
CA PHE A 30 3.00 1.13 -7.92
C PHE A 30 1.92 2.21 -8.04
N ALA A 31 1.62 2.93 -6.96
CA ALA A 31 0.66 4.03 -6.99
C ALA A 31 1.14 5.15 -7.92
N PHE A 32 2.45 5.43 -7.97
CA PHE A 32 3.03 6.39 -8.93
C PHE A 32 2.63 6.09 -10.38
N TYR A 33 2.60 4.80 -10.76
CA TYR A 33 2.24 4.36 -12.11
C TYR A 33 0.74 4.15 -12.32
N SER A 34 -0.08 4.31 -11.28
CA SER A 34 -1.54 4.16 -11.31
C SER A 34 -2.25 5.46 -10.95
N ASP A 35 -1.73 6.60 -11.42
CA ASP A 35 -2.28 7.94 -11.19
C ASP A 35 -2.47 8.28 -9.69
N GLY A 36 -1.66 7.67 -8.82
CA GLY A 36 -1.71 7.83 -7.38
C GLY A 36 -2.86 7.08 -6.70
N GLU A 37 -3.62 6.25 -7.41
CA GLU A 37 -4.78 5.55 -6.88
C GLU A 37 -4.41 4.23 -6.20
N ILE A 38 -4.93 4.03 -4.98
CA ILE A 38 -4.84 2.80 -4.21
C ILE A 38 -6.26 2.42 -3.80
N ARG A 39 -6.65 1.15 -3.98
CA ARG A 39 -7.97 0.66 -3.61
C ARG A 39 -7.89 -0.48 -2.61
N ILE A 40 -8.90 -0.58 -1.75
CA ILE A 40 -9.19 -1.78 -0.96
C ILE A 40 -10.35 -2.50 -1.62
N GLU A 41 -10.11 -3.72 -2.09
CA GLU A 41 -11.16 -4.59 -2.62
C GLU A 41 -11.79 -5.37 -1.45
N ASN A 42 -13.08 -5.15 -1.21
CA ASN A 42 -13.86 -5.77 -0.13
C ASN A 42 -15.28 -6.15 -0.61
N ASN A 43 -15.39 -6.99 -1.63
CA ASN A 43 -16.68 -7.53 -2.05
C ASN A 43 -17.16 -8.68 -1.13
N TYR A 44 -18.46 -8.99 -1.20
CA TYR A 44 -19.12 -9.98 -0.33
C TYR A 44 -18.49 -11.38 -0.34
N TYR A 45 -17.83 -11.76 -1.43
CA TYR A 45 -17.21 -13.08 -1.57
C TYR A 45 -15.77 -13.13 -1.05
N LEU A 46 -15.22 -11.99 -0.62
CA LEU A 46 -13.88 -11.93 -0.03
C LEU A 46 -13.97 -12.09 1.48
N GLU A 47 -13.42 -13.19 2.00
CA GLU A 47 -13.29 -13.39 3.45
C GLU A 47 -12.39 -12.32 4.10
N ILE A 48 -11.38 -11.83 3.37
CA ILE A 48 -10.41 -10.84 3.83
C ILE A 48 -10.20 -9.80 2.72
N PRO A 49 -10.42 -8.50 3.01
CA PRO A 49 -10.11 -7.39 2.12
C PRO A 49 -8.64 -7.37 1.70
N TYR A 50 -8.35 -6.78 0.54
CA TYR A 50 -6.96 -6.67 0.06
C TYR A 50 -6.68 -5.38 -0.68
N VAL A 51 -5.41 -4.99 -0.71
CA VAL A 51 -4.95 -3.80 -1.45
C VAL A 51 -4.82 -4.11 -2.94
N ARG A 52 -5.31 -3.19 -3.76
CA ARG A 52 -5.18 -3.21 -5.22
C ARG A 52 -4.65 -1.87 -5.72
N ILE A 53 -3.68 -1.91 -6.62
CA ILE A 53 -3.04 -0.72 -7.19
C ILE A 53 -2.88 -0.94 -8.70
N GLY A 54 -3.73 -0.30 -9.51
CA GLY A 54 -3.82 -0.59 -10.94
C GLY A 54 -4.04 -2.09 -11.21
N ASN A 55 -3.01 -2.75 -11.76
CA ASN A 55 -2.97 -4.19 -12.08
C ASN A 55 -2.25 -5.04 -11.02
N GLN A 56 -1.84 -4.48 -9.88
CA GLN A 56 -1.29 -5.22 -8.75
C GLN A 56 -2.40 -5.63 -7.79
N TYR A 57 -2.42 -6.92 -7.44
CA TYR A 57 -3.43 -7.53 -6.58
C TYR A 57 -2.74 -8.24 -5.42
N TYR A 58 -2.85 -7.69 -4.21
CA TYR A 58 -2.20 -8.27 -3.02
C TYR A 58 -3.13 -9.25 -2.31
N ASN A 59 -3.62 -10.25 -3.04
CA ASN A 59 -4.70 -11.15 -2.60
C ASN A 59 -4.30 -12.63 -2.49
N SER A 60 -3.00 -12.97 -2.57
CA SER A 60 -2.50 -14.34 -2.65
C SER A 60 -2.91 -15.21 -1.46
N ASP A 61 -2.81 -14.68 -0.25
CA ASP A 61 -3.10 -15.38 1.00
C ASP A 61 -3.40 -14.39 2.14
N PRO A 62 -3.97 -14.86 3.28
CA PRO A 62 -4.32 -13.99 4.39
C PRO A 62 -3.17 -13.13 4.95
N ARG A 63 -1.94 -13.65 4.99
CA ARG A 63 -0.78 -12.93 5.54
C ARG A 63 -0.37 -11.80 4.60
N VAL A 64 -0.31 -12.06 3.30
CA VAL A 64 -0.03 -11.01 2.30
C VAL A 64 -1.09 -9.92 2.38
N LYS A 65 -2.37 -10.28 2.41
CA LYS A 65 -3.46 -9.30 2.54
C LYS A 65 -3.28 -8.40 3.78
N ALA A 66 -3.02 -9.01 4.93
CA ALA A 66 -2.78 -8.26 6.17
C ALA A 66 -1.56 -7.35 6.08
N ASN A 67 -0.43 -7.84 5.57
CA ASN A 67 0.81 -7.08 5.43
C ASN A 67 0.60 -5.80 4.60
N TYR A 68 -0.06 -5.88 3.44
CA TYR A 68 -0.29 -4.71 2.60
C TYR A 68 -1.36 -3.77 3.16
N ILE A 69 -2.36 -4.27 3.89
CA ILE A 69 -3.29 -3.42 4.63
C ILE A 69 -2.55 -2.65 5.73
N SER A 70 -1.64 -3.29 6.47
CA SER A 70 -0.79 -2.62 7.46
C SER A 70 0.19 -1.63 6.82
N GLY A 71 0.75 -1.98 5.66
CA GLY A 71 1.57 -1.07 4.85
C GLY A 71 0.79 0.18 4.43
N LEU A 72 -0.44 0.02 3.94
CA LEU A 72 -1.34 1.12 3.60
C LEU A 72 -1.69 1.97 4.83
N ALA A 73 -1.97 1.35 5.98
CA ALA A 73 -2.19 2.09 7.22
C ALA A 73 -0.96 2.92 7.63
N LYS A 74 0.25 2.39 7.42
CA LYS A 74 1.51 3.11 7.67
C LYS A 74 1.68 4.31 6.73
N THR A 75 1.36 4.16 5.45
CA THR A 75 1.45 5.27 4.47
C THR A 75 0.44 6.38 4.78
N ILE A 76 -0.77 6.03 5.22
CA ILE A 76 -1.79 6.98 5.70
C ILE A 76 -1.29 7.71 6.95
N ARG A 77 -0.80 6.98 7.97
CA ARG A 77 -0.26 7.59 9.21
C ARG A 77 0.89 8.56 8.94
N LYS A 78 1.70 8.30 7.91
CA LYS A 78 2.81 9.18 7.48
C LYS A 78 2.35 10.37 6.62
N GLY A 79 1.08 10.44 6.25
CA GLY A 79 0.50 11.50 5.42
C GLY A 79 0.89 11.39 3.94
N PHE A 80 1.27 10.21 3.48
CA PHE A 80 1.57 9.97 2.06
C PHE A 80 0.31 9.67 1.25
N VAL A 81 -0.71 9.12 1.91
CA VAL A 81 -1.95 8.67 1.28
C VAL A 81 -3.11 9.20 2.09
N ASP A 82 -4.13 9.73 1.42
CA ASP A 82 -5.40 10.15 2.04
C ASP A 82 -6.58 9.37 1.45
N GLU A 83 -7.60 9.12 2.28
CA GLU A 83 -8.85 8.52 1.81
C GLU A 83 -9.59 9.52 0.91
N TRP A 84 -9.97 9.07 -0.28
CA TRP A 84 -10.79 9.86 -1.20
C TRP A 84 -12.26 9.44 -1.14
N CYS A 85 -12.54 8.13 -1.27
CA CYS A 85 -13.91 7.62 -1.18
C CYS A 85 -13.98 6.17 -0.70
N LYS A 86 -14.40 5.95 0.56
CA LYS A 86 -14.66 4.64 1.21
C LYS A 86 -13.49 3.65 1.16
N ASN A 87 -13.24 3.11 -0.03
CA ASN A 87 -12.23 2.10 -0.32
C ASN A 87 -11.17 2.61 -1.31
N SER A 88 -11.27 3.85 -1.79
CA SER A 88 -10.28 4.47 -2.67
C SER A 88 -9.48 5.52 -1.91
N PHE A 89 -8.17 5.50 -2.15
CA PHE A 89 -7.18 6.37 -1.55
C PHE A 89 -6.33 6.98 -2.65
N LEU A 90 -5.86 8.20 -2.41
CA LEU A 90 -5.01 8.92 -3.34
C LEU A 90 -3.70 9.32 -2.67
N LEU A 91 -2.62 9.35 -3.45
CA LEU A 91 -1.39 10.00 -3.04
C LEU A 91 -1.62 11.47 -2.74
N THR A 92 -1.15 11.91 -1.58
CA THR A 92 -1.02 13.34 -1.27
C THR A 92 0.17 13.91 -2.04
N LYS A 93 0.36 15.23 -2.02
CA LYS A 93 1.59 15.83 -2.57
C LYS A 93 2.86 15.19 -2.00
N LYS A 94 2.89 14.99 -0.67
CA LYS A 94 3.99 14.33 0.04
C LYS A 94 4.16 12.87 -0.41
N GLY A 95 3.05 12.19 -0.69
CA GLY A 95 3.04 10.84 -1.26
C GLY A 95 3.67 10.78 -2.64
N TRP A 96 3.29 11.70 -3.54
CA TRP A 96 3.89 11.82 -4.86
C TRP A 96 5.40 12.04 -4.80
N ASP A 97 5.86 13.00 -4.00
CA ASP A 97 7.29 13.28 -3.83
C ASP A 97 8.05 12.04 -3.34
N LYS A 98 7.47 11.29 -2.40
CA LYS A 98 8.08 10.07 -1.87
C LYS A 98 8.07 8.92 -2.90
N ALA A 99 6.97 8.76 -3.61
CA ALA A 99 6.81 7.73 -4.63
C ALA A 99 7.77 7.94 -5.82
N GLU A 100 7.92 9.18 -6.26
CA GLU A 100 8.90 9.56 -7.28
C GLU A 100 10.34 9.23 -6.83
N SER A 101 10.71 9.58 -5.60
CA SER A 101 12.03 9.23 -5.05
C SER A 101 12.29 7.73 -5.06
N ILE A 102 11.30 6.90 -4.71
CA ILE A 102 11.42 5.43 -4.75
C ILE A 102 11.66 4.94 -6.18
N VAL A 103 10.85 5.44 -7.12
CA VAL A 103 10.94 5.06 -8.54
C VAL A 103 12.31 5.45 -9.14
N GLU A 104 12.79 6.66 -8.84
CA GLU A 104 14.10 7.13 -9.31
C GLU A 104 15.26 6.35 -8.69
N ASP A 105 15.18 5.99 -7.42
CA ASP A 105 16.20 5.15 -6.77
C ASP A 105 16.27 3.75 -7.40
N ILE A 106 15.11 3.14 -7.71
CA ILE A 106 15.05 1.85 -8.40
C ILE A 106 15.70 1.95 -9.80
N LYS A 107 15.35 2.98 -10.59
CA LYS A 107 15.94 3.19 -11.92
C LYS A 107 17.47 3.33 -11.84
N ARG A 108 17.96 4.16 -10.92
CA ARG A 108 19.40 4.39 -10.72
C ARG A 108 20.15 3.12 -10.32
N ASN A 109 19.58 2.31 -9.44
CA ASN A 109 20.20 1.06 -9.00
C ASN A 109 20.12 -0.03 -10.09
N HIS A 110 19.06 -0.05 -10.89
CA HIS A 110 18.96 -0.95 -12.04
C HIS A 110 19.97 -0.62 -13.14
N CYS A 111 20.23 0.66 -13.41
CA CYS A 111 21.25 1.10 -14.37
C CYS A 111 22.70 0.88 -13.91
N LYS A 112 22.96 0.69 -12.61
CA LYS A 112 24.31 0.37 -12.08
C LYS A 112 24.63 -1.12 -12.08
N ALA A 113 23.61 -1.97 -12.21
CA ALA A 113 23.75 -3.42 -12.24
C ALA A 113 23.88 -3.99 -13.67
N GLN A 114 23.88 -3.12 -14.68
CA GLN A 114 24.14 -3.41 -16.09
C GLN A 114 25.55 -2.96 -16.47
#